data_AF-A0A0A0K0K8-F1
#
_entry.id   AF-A0A0A0K0K8-F1
#
_cell.length_a   1.000
_cell.length_b   1.000
_cell.length_c   1.000
_cell.angle_alpha   90.00
_cell.angle_beta   90.00
_cell.angle_gamma   90.00
#
_symmetry.space_group_name_H-M   'P 1'
#
loop_
_entity.id
_entity.type
_entity.pdbx_description
1 polymer ?
#
loop_
_entity_poly.entity_id
_entity_poly.type
_entity_poly.pdbx_seq_one_letter_code
_entity_poly.pdbx_strand_id
1 'polypeptide(L)'
;MPHHLLTAHADVATDAPARYAKQLLAHLGRKLEFTTHGATSTARIGDATAEVTIGDGVLTLRATSADEQGLATVEDVLGRHLESFGQRAGLVVTWVRTPTVDAEEPA
;
A
#
# COMPACT_ATOMS: atom_id res chain seq x y z
N MET A 1 1.42 -12.39 23.89
CA MET A 1 0.99 -11.11 23.30
C MET A 1 0.08 -11.46 22.13
N PRO A 2 -1.19 -11.03 22.10
CA PRO A 2 -2.03 -11.25 20.94
C PRO A 2 -1.40 -10.53 19.74
N HIS A 3 -1.14 -11.27 18.66
CA HIS A 3 -0.67 -10.68 17.41
C HIS A 3 -1.90 -10.08 16.72
N HIS A 4 -2.15 -8.80 16.92
CA HIS A 4 -3.21 -8.10 16.21
C HIS A 4 -2.74 -7.82 14.79
N LEU A 5 -3.45 -8.39 13.81
CA LEU A 5 -3.21 -8.07 12.41
C LEU A 5 -3.65 -6.63 12.16
N LEU A 6 -2.71 -5.78 11.76
CA LEU A 6 -2.96 -4.40 11.42
C LEU A 6 -2.99 -4.26 9.92
N THR A 7 -3.95 -3.49 9.44
CA THR A 7 -4.11 -3.17 8.03
C THR A 7 -4.10 -1.66 7.86
N ALA A 8 -3.44 -1.19 6.81
CA ALA A 8 -3.51 0.19 6.37
C ALA A 8 -3.83 0.19 4.87
N HIS A 9 -4.57 1.18 4.40
CA HIS A 9 -4.72 1.43 2.98
C HIS A 9 -4.59 2.91 2.68
N ALA A 10 -4.19 3.27 1.48
CA ALA A 10 -4.12 4.65 1.03
C ALA A 10 -4.68 4.79 -0.37
N ASP A 11 -5.63 5.70 -0.53
CA ASP A 11 -6.24 6.01 -1.81
C ASP A 11 -5.66 7.31 -2.34
N VAL A 12 -4.98 7.20 -3.49
CA VAL A 12 -4.22 8.30 -4.06
C VAL A 12 -4.83 8.68 -5.39
N ALA A 13 -5.61 9.77 -5.39
CA ALA A 13 -6.22 10.30 -6.60
C ALA A 13 -5.15 10.79 -7.58
N THR A 14 -5.10 10.21 -8.77
CA THR A 14 -4.07 10.49 -9.77
C THR A 14 -4.60 10.29 -11.18
N ASP A 15 -4.17 11.14 -12.11
CA ASP A 15 -4.56 11.05 -13.52
C ASP A 15 -3.99 9.81 -14.22
N ALA A 16 -2.89 9.23 -13.68
CA ALA A 16 -2.18 8.12 -14.31
C ALA A 16 -1.82 6.99 -13.33
N PRO A 17 -2.79 6.30 -12.71
CA PRO A 17 -2.53 5.33 -11.64
C PRO A 17 -1.70 4.14 -12.14
N ALA A 18 -1.96 3.67 -13.36
CA ALA A 18 -1.17 2.59 -13.98
C ALA A 18 0.31 2.96 -14.19
N ARG A 19 0.60 4.24 -14.45
CA ARG A 19 1.98 4.73 -14.65
C ARG A 19 2.73 4.76 -13.32
N TYR A 20 2.08 5.24 -12.26
CA TYR A 20 2.68 5.29 -10.93
C TYR A 20 2.87 3.89 -10.35
N ALA A 21 1.90 3.00 -10.51
CA ALA A 21 2.03 1.59 -10.14
C ALA A 21 3.23 0.93 -10.82
N LYS A 22 3.37 1.07 -12.15
CA LYS A 22 4.52 0.52 -12.87
C LYS A 22 5.86 1.08 -12.37
N GLN A 23 5.93 2.37 -12.04
CA GLN A 23 7.15 2.97 -11.46
C GLN A 23 7.49 2.39 -10.09
N LEU A 24 6.49 2.28 -9.21
CA LEU A 24 6.62 1.61 -7.91
C LEU A 24 7.13 0.18 -8.08
N LEU A 25 6.45 -0.62 -8.91
CA LEU A 25 6.80 -2.02 -9.18
C LEU A 25 8.20 -2.16 -9.76
N ALA A 26 8.59 -1.32 -10.73
CA ALA A 26 9.93 -1.37 -11.32
C ALA A 26 11.04 -0.96 -10.33
N HIS A 27 10.74 -0.05 -9.40
CA HIS A 27 11.68 0.39 -8.38
C HIS A 27 11.84 -0.63 -7.26
N LEU A 28 10.71 -1.01 -6.64
CA LEU A 28 10.67 -1.95 -5.52
C LEU A 28 10.93 -3.39 -5.97
N GLY A 29 10.58 -3.74 -7.21
CA GLY A 29 10.84 -5.04 -7.84
C GLY A 29 12.33 -5.41 -7.95
N ARG A 30 13.25 -4.45 -7.72
CA ARG A 30 14.68 -4.72 -7.61
C ARG A 30 15.06 -5.41 -6.30
N LYS A 31 14.27 -5.20 -5.25
CA LYS A 31 14.55 -5.69 -3.89
C LYS A 31 13.47 -6.66 -3.38
N LEU A 32 12.29 -6.64 -3.99
CA LEU A 32 11.10 -7.37 -3.56
C LEU A 32 10.48 -8.08 -4.76
N GLU A 33 9.80 -9.20 -4.49
CA GLU A 33 9.04 -9.91 -5.53
C GLU A 33 7.60 -9.38 -5.56
N PHE A 34 7.20 -8.81 -6.69
CA PHE A 34 5.82 -8.40 -6.95
C PHE A 34 5.11 -9.45 -7.80
N THR A 35 3.94 -9.85 -7.34
CA THR A 35 3.00 -10.67 -8.10
C THR A 35 1.88 -9.78 -8.61
N THR A 36 1.83 -9.55 -9.91
CA THR A 36 0.76 -8.77 -10.55
C THR A 36 -0.34 -9.67 -11.07
N HIS A 37 -1.56 -9.46 -10.58
CA HIS A 37 -2.80 -10.05 -11.05
C HIS A 37 -3.71 -8.95 -11.64
N GLY A 38 -3.67 -8.79 -12.95
CA GLY A 38 -4.49 -7.79 -13.65
C GLY A 38 -4.13 -6.36 -13.24
N ALA A 39 -5.05 -5.69 -12.54
CA ALA A 39 -4.87 -4.33 -12.02
C ALA A 39 -4.30 -4.29 -10.59
N THR A 40 -4.19 -5.43 -9.92
CA THR A 40 -3.70 -5.53 -8.54
C THR A 40 -2.32 -6.16 -8.51
N SER A 41 -1.42 -5.63 -7.70
CA SER A 41 -0.05 -6.12 -7.54
C SER A 41 0.29 -6.26 -6.08
N THR A 42 0.71 -7.44 -5.66
CA THR A 42 1.04 -7.75 -4.27
C THR A 42 2.53 -8.05 -4.12
N ALA A 43 3.13 -7.65 -3.01
CA ALA A 43 4.51 -7.94 -2.66
C ALA A 43 4.68 -8.10 -1.15
N ARG A 44 5.70 -8.83 -0.74
CA ARG A 44 6.06 -9.00 0.67
C ARG A 44 7.28 -8.15 1.00
N ILE A 45 7.15 -7.25 1.99
CA ILE A 45 8.20 -6.34 2.47
C ILE A 45 8.60 -6.76 3.89
N GLY A 46 9.64 -7.60 3.99
CA GLY A 46 10.01 -8.19 5.28
C GLY A 46 8.88 -9.08 5.81
N ASP A 47 8.30 -8.70 6.95
CA ASP A 47 7.16 -9.41 7.53
C ASP A 47 5.79 -8.80 7.17
N ALA A 48 5.78 -7.63 6.52
CA ALA A 48 4.57 -6.98 6.05
C ALA A 48 4.24 -7.35 4.60
N THR A 49 2.96 -7.29 4.24
CA THR A 49 2.46 -7.48 2.88
C THR A 49 1.96 -6.15 2.33
N ALA A 50 2.45 -5.76 1.16
CA ALA A 50 1.99 -4.60 0.41
C ALA A 50 1.18 -5.04 -0.81
N GLU A 51 0.11 -4.34 -1.11
CA GLU A 51 -0.79 -4.53 -2.23
C GLU A 51 -1.03 -3.18 -2.90
N VAL A 52 -1.10 -3.18 -4.22
CA VAL A 52 -1.21 -2.00 -5.06
C VAL A 52 -2.27 -2.28 -6.09
N THR A 53 -3.41 -1.61 -5.99
CA THR A 53 -4.55 -1.76 -6.90
C THR A 53 -4.68 -0.50 -7.74
N ILE A 54 -4.66 -0.69 -9.06
CA ILE A 54 -4.85 0.36 -10.05
C ILE A 54 -6.35 0.51 -10.29
N GLY A 55 -6.92 1.60 -9.78
CA GLY A 55 -8.30 2.00 -10.08
C GLY A 55 -8.37 2.98 -11.26
N ASP A 56 -9.59 3.46 -11.52
CA ASP A 56 -9.84 4.51 -12.51
C ASP A 56 -9.63 5.88 -11.87
N GLY A 57 -8.54 6.56 -12.22
CA GLY A 57 -8.17 7.86 -11.62
C GLY A 57 -7.71 7.80 -10.16
N VAL A 58 -7.55 6.61 -9.58
CA VAL A 58 -7.08 6.41 -8.20
C VAL A 58 -6.14 5.22 -8.12
N LEU A 59 -5.07 5.37 -7.35
CA LEU A 59 -4.15 4.30 -7.01
C LEU A 59 -4.36 3.94 -5.54
N THR A 60 -4.88 2.74 -5.29
CA THR A 60 -5.09 2.24 -3.93
C THR A 60 -3.89 1.41 -3.52
N LEU A 61 -3.26 1.77 -2.42
CA LEU A 61 -2.23 0.99 -1.76
C LEU A 61 -2.83 0.32 -0.54
N ARG A 62 -2.40 -0.88 -0.21
CA ARG A 62 -2.79 -1.56 1.02
C ARG A 62 -1.56 -2.23 1.62
N ALA A 63 -1.41 -2.11 2.93
CA ALA A 63 -0.36 -2.71 3.71
C ALA A 63 -0.98 -3.54 4.84
N THR A 64 -0.43 -4.71 5.11
CA THR A 64 -0.88 -5.62 6.17
C THR A 64 0.33 -6.11 6.94
N SER A 65 0.30 -6.07 8.26
CA SER A 65 1.42 -6.47 9.11
C SER A 65 0.91 -6.99 10.45
N ALA A 66 1.65 -7.92 11.06
CA ALA A 66 1.41 -8.34 12.45
C ALA A 66 1.95 -7.34 13.49
N ASP A 67 2.86 -6.46 13.04
CA ASP A 67 3.50 -5.43 13.87
C ASP A 67 3.17 -4.01 13.36
N GLU A 68 2.89 -3.10 14.30
CA GLU A 68 2.67 -1.68 14.01
C GLU A 68 3.90 -0.99 13.43
N GLN A 69 5.09 -1.37 13.89
CA GLN A 69 6.37 -0.86 13.38
C GLN A 69 6.61 -1.28 11.93
N GLY A 70 6.29 -2.53 11.60
CA GLY A 70 6.36 -3.06 10.23
C GLY A 70 5.38 -2.36 9.30
N LEU A 71 4.14 -2.16 9.76
CA LEU A 71 3.12 -1.43 9.03
C LEU A 71 3.56 0.02 8.76
N ALA A 72 3.95 0.74 9.81
CA ALA A 72 4.35 2.15 9.72
C ALA A 72 5.55 2.35 8.79
N THR A 73 6.49 1.40 8.77
CA THR A 73 7.63 1.42 7.84
C THR A 73 7.16 1.28 6.39
N VAL A 74 6.28 0.33 6.11
CA VAL A 74 5.75 0.12 4.75
C VAL A 74 4.92 1.32 4.29
N GLU A 75 4.08 1.87 5.16
CA GLU A 75 3.30 3.09 4.90
C GLU A 75 4.20 4.28 4.58
N ASP A 76 5.25 4.52 5.38
CA ASP A 76 6.21 5.63 5.15
C ASP A 76 6.98 5.44 3.84
N VAL A 77 7.45 4.22 3.56
CA VAL A 77 8.18 3.91 2.32
C VAL A 77 7.27 4.11 1.11
N LEU A 78 6.08 3.52 1.08
CA LEU A 78 5.15 3.63 -0.03
C LEU A 78 4.66 5.08 -0.20
N GLY A 79 4.32 5.74 0.90
CA GLY A 79 3.90 7.14 0.93
C GLY A 79 4.95 8.08 0.34
N ARG A 80 6.17 8.04 0.87
CA ARG A 80 7.27 8.87 0.37
C ARG A 80 7.59 8.64 -1.09
N HIS A 81 7.54 7.39 -1.57
CA HIS A 81 7.80 7.10 -2.98
C HIS A 81 6.71 7.68 -3.87
N LEU A 82 5.44 7.53 -3.49
CA LEU A 82 4.33 8.12 -4.26
C LEU A 82 4.35 9.65 -4.24
N GLU A 83 4.57 10.26 -3.08
CA GLU A 83 4.72 11.72 -2.96
C GLU A 83 5.92 12.21 -3.77
N SER A 84 7.04 11.47 -3.78
CA SER A 84 8.22 11.82 -4.57
C SER A 84 7.98 11.67 -6.08
N PHE A 85 7.37 10.56 -6.53
CA PHE A 85 7.00 10.37 -7.95
C PHE A 85 5.96 11.41 -8.40
N GLY A 86 5.07 11.75 -7.50
CA GLY A 86 3.96 12.64 -7.70
C GLY A 86 4.21 14.09 -7.29
N GLN A 87 5.44 14.43 -6.90
CA GLN A 87 5.80 15.78 -6.45
C GLN A 87 5.49 16.83 -7.52
N ARG A 88 5.68 16.49 -8.80
CA ARG A 88 5.30 17.33 -9.94
C ARG A 88 3.80 17.46 -10.14
N ALA A 89 3.02 16.48 -9.68
CA ALA A 89 1.57 16.43 -9.81
C ALA A 89 0.83 16.86 -8.54
N GLY A 90 1.55 17.17 -7.44
CA GLY A 90 0.94 17.50 -6.15
C GLY A 90 0.21 16.32 -5.49
N LEU A 91 0.66 15.09 -5.73
CA LEU A 91 0.04 13.90 -5.17
C LEU A 91 0.17 13.88 -3.64
N VAL A 92 -0.96 13.62 -2.97
CA VAL A 92 -1.04 13.47 -1.52
C VAL A 92 -1.46 12.05 -1.21
N VAL A 93 -0.71 11.38 -0.35
CA VAL A 93 -1.01 10.02 0.09
C VAL A 93 -1.65 10.08 1.46
N THR A 94 -2.90 9.64 1.58
CA THR A 94 -3.61 9.58 2.86
C THR A 94 -3.77 8.13 3.27
N TRP A 95 -3.08 7.75 4.35
CA TRP A 95 -3.16 6.40 4.92
C TRP A 95 -4.29 6.32 5.94
N VAL A 96 -5.15 5.32 5.76
CA VAL A 96 -6.22 4.92 6.65
C VAL A 96 -5.82 3.60 7.30
N ARG A 97 -5.46 3.68 8.59
CA ARG A 97 -5.18 2.50 9.41
C ARG A 97 -6.49 1.94 9.95
N THR A 98 -6.79 0.71 9.56
CA THR A 98 -7.92 -0.04 10.08
C THR A 98 -7.37 -1.20 10.90
N PRO A 99 -7.51 -1.19 12.24
CA PRO A 99 -7.30 -2.42 12.99
C PRO A 99 -8.31 -3.43 12.46
N THR A 100 -7.85 -4.56 11.93
CA THR A 100 -8.77 -5.66 11.68
C THR A 100 -9.07 -6.24 13.05
N VAL A 101 -10.09 -5.68 13.70
CA VAL A 101 -10.87 -6.46 14.65
C VAL A 101 -11.54 -7.50 13.78
N ASP A 102 -11.25 -8.77 14.00
CA ASP A 102 -12.15 -9.83 13.54
C ASP A 102 -13.56 -9.38 13.93
N ALA A 103 -14.46 -9.34 12.96
CA ALA A 103 -15.80 -8.83 13.17
C ALA A 103 -16.52 -9.74 14.17
N GLU A 104 -16.48 -9.40 15.46
CA GLU A 104 -17.55 -9.80 16.37
C GLU A 104 -18.80 -9.07 15.91
N GLU A 105 -19.56 -9.77 15.05
CA GLU A 105 -20.94 -9.44 14.70
C GLU A 105 -21.74 -9.14 15.98
N PRO A 106 -22.46 -8.00 16.02
CA PRO A 106 -23.39 -7.74 17.12
C PRO A 106 -24.65 -8.58 16.92
N ALA A 107 -25.00 -9.41 17.92
CA ALA A 107 -26.35 -9.93 18.12
C ALA A 107 -26.63 -10.19 19.61
#